data_AF-A0A507D4B9-F1
#
_entry.id   AF-A0A507D4B9-F1
#
_cell.length_a   1.000
_cell.length_b   1.000
_cell.length_c   1.000
_cell.angle_alpha   90.00
_cell.angle_beta   90.00
_cell.angle_gamma   90.00
#
_symmetry.space_group_name_H-M   'P 1'
#
loop_
_entity.id
_entity.type
_entity.pdbx_description
1 polymer ?
#
loop_
_entity_poly.entity_id
_entity_poly.type
_entity_poly.pdbx_seq_one_letter_code
_entity_poly.pdbx_strand_id
1 'polypeptide(L)' 'MAATAPPTQVDINVRETKQPENSAAKATAVGWLFARQYYTFLNREPNSLHLFYKSDSQLTFGDESDQVRPRHRPQ' A
#
# COMPACT_ATOMS: atom_id res chain seq x y z
N MET A 1 35.70 -14.97 -41.13
CA MET A 1 35.28 -13.58 -40.89
C MET A 1 34.35 -13.23 -42.05
N ALA A 2 33.08 -12.83 -41.94
CA ALA A 2 32.29 -12.27 -40.85
C ALA A 2 30.82 -12.75 -40.98
N ALA A 3 30.11 -12.83 -39.87
CA ALA A 3 28.70 -13.22 -39.80
C ALA A 3 27.80 -12.04 -40.21
N THR A 4 26.92 -12.24 -41.19
CA THR A 4 25.88 -11.28 -41.56
C THR A 4 24.61 -11.62 -40.78
N ALA A 5 24.22 -10.73 -39.87
CA ALA A 5 23.01 -10.83 -39.08
C ALA A 5 21.75 -10.47 -39.89
N PRO A 6 20.61 -11.12 -39.68
CA PRO A 6 19.31 -10.52 -39.92
C PRO A 6 18.85 -9.75 -38.66
N PRO A 7 18.37 -8.50 -38.76
CA PRO A 7 17.73 -7.83 -37.65
C PRO A 7 16.38 -8.50 -37.37
N THR A 8 16.26 -9.15 -36.20
CA THR A 8 14.99 -9.62 -35.68
C THR A 8 14.09 -8.41 -35.41
N GLN A 9 13.07 -8.21 -36.25
CA GLN A 9 11.96 -7.31 -35.94
C GLN A 9 11.18 -7.91 -34.78
N VAL A 10 11.34 -7.30 -33.60
CA VAL A 10 10.46 -7.53 -32.46
C VAL A 10 9.14 -6.82 -32.76
N ASP A 11 8.16 -7.59 -33.22
CA ASP A 11 6.78 -7.13 -33.31
C ASP A 11 6.26 -6.95 -31.87
N ILE A 12 6.39 -5.73 -31.35
CA ILE A 12 5.78 -5.36 -30.08
C ILE A 12 4.29 -5.23 -30.35
N ASN A 13 3.60 -6.36 -30.30
CA ASN A 13 2.16 -6.42 -30.24
C ASN A 13 1.71 -5.74 -28.95
N VAL A 14 1.39 -4.45 -29.04
CA VAL A 14 0.72 -3.66 -28.01
C VAL A 14 -0.65 -4.30 -27.81
N ARG A 15 -0.70 -5.29 -26.93
CA ARG A 15 -1.95 -5.85 -26.42
C ARG A 15 -2.61 -4.72 -25.64
N GLU A 16 -3.48 -3.98 -26.31
CA GLU A 16 -4.45 -3.08 -25.70
C GLU A 16 -5.35 -3.90 -24.78
N THR A 17 -4.86 -4.08 -23.56
CA THR A 17 -5.63 -4.62 -22.45
C THR A 17 -6.41 -3.45 -21.91
N LYS A 18 -7.71 -3.45 -22.17
CA LYS A 18 -8.73 -2.61 -21.54
C LYS A 18 -8.57 -2.70 -20.02
N GLN A 19 -7.71 -1.85 -19.46
CA GLN A 19 -7.39 -1.79 -18.04
C GLN A 19 -8.50 -1.01 -17.33
N PRO A 20 -8.89 -1.36 -16.09
CA PRO A 20 -9.39 -0.38 -15.15
C PRO A 20 -8.20 0.53 -14.75
N GLU A 21 -7.78 1.40 -15.66
CA GLU A 21 -6.39 1.89 -15.81
C GLU A 21 -5.93 2.98 -14.84
N ASN A 22 -6.54 3.11 -13.66
CA ASN A 22 -6.02 4.10 -12.73
C ASN A 22 -6.36 3.89 -11.26
N SER A 23 -7.45 3.21 -10.92
CA SER A 23 -7.87 3.07 -9.53
C SER A 23 -6.98 2.12 -8.73
N ALA A 24 -6.62 0.98 -9.29
CA ALA A 24 -5.76 0.00 -8.63
C ALA A 24 -4.32 0.50 -8.45
N ALA A 25 -3.75 1.13 -9.49
CA ALA A 25 -2.42 1.74 -9.40
C ALA A 25 -2.37 2.88 -8.37
N LYS A 26 -3.41 3.73 -8.33
CA LYS A 26 -3.57 4.77 -7.30
C LYS A 26 -3.72 4.17 -5.91
N ALA A 27 -4.55 3.15 -5.74
CA ALA A 27 -4.75 2.48 -4.45
C ALA A 27 -3.44 1.85 -3.93
N THR A 28 -2.68 1.18 -4.80
CA THR A 28 -1.36 0.64 -4.46
C THR A 28 -0.40 1.74 -4.05
N ALA A 29 -0.29 2.83 -4.82
CA ALA A 29 0.57 3.96 -4.48
C ALA A 29 0.20 4.61 -3.13
N VAL A 30 -1.10 4.81 -2.88
CA VAL A 30 -1.61 5.34 -1.61
C VAL A 30 -1.29 4.39 -0.45
N GLY A 31 -1.44 3.07 -0.63
CA GLY A 31 -1.10 2.08 0.38
C GLY A 31 0.38 2.11 0.75
N TRP A 32 1.27 2.18 -0.24
CA TRP A 32 2.72 2.30 -0.01
C TRP A 32 3.10 3.60 0.70
N LEU A 33 2.54 4.74 0.27
CA LEU A 33 2.78 6.04 0.91
C LEU A 33 2.25 6.06 2.35
N PHE A 34 1.06 5.51 2.58
CA PHE A 34 0.45 5.43 3.90
C PHE A 34 1.35 4.66 4.86
N ALA A 35 1.82 3.46 4.48
CA ALA A 35 2.69 2.66 5.34
C ALA A 35 3.97 3.42 5.74
N ARG A 36 4.64 4.02 4.74
CA ARG A 36 5.86 4.81 5.00
C ARG A 36 5.60 5.98 5.93
N GLN A 37 4.55 6.76 5.69
CA GLN A 37 4.23 7.93 6.51
C GLN A 37 3.82 7.51 7.92
N TYR A 38 2.91 6.54 8.04
CA TYR A 38 2.43 6.03 9.32
C TYR A 38 3.59 5.65 10.25
N TYR A 39 4.55 4.84 9.78
CA TYR A 39 5.71 4.46 10.60
C TYR A 39 6.71 5.60 10.81
N THR A 40 6.80 6.57 9.89
CA THR A 40 7.63 7.77 10.10
C THR A 40 7.07 8.62 11.24
N PHE A 41 5.76 8.86 11.25
CA PHE A 41 5.08 9.60 12.31
C PHE A 41 5.07 8.85 13.64
N LEU A 42 4.88 7.52 13.62
CA LEU A 42 4.92 6.70 14.83
C LEU A 42 6.25 6.84 15.59
N ASN A 43 7.38 6.88 14.87
CA ASN A 43 8.70 6.97 15.48
C ASN A 43 9.13 8.40 15.83
N ARG A 44 8.65 9.42 15.11
CA ARG A 44 9.05 10.82 15.32
C ARG A 44 8.09 11.61 16.21
N GLU A 45 6.79 11.42 16.02
CA GLU A 45 5.72 12.20 16.66
C GLU A 45 4.53 11.30 17.00
N PRO A 46 4.65 10.43 18.02
CA PRO A 46 3.58 9.51 18.40
C PRO A 46 2.30 10.23 18.82
N ASN A 47 2.40 11.47 19.31
CA ASN A 47 1.25 12.29 19.71
C ASN A 47 0.33 12.62 18.54
N SER A 48 0.86 12.74 17.33
CA SER A 48 0.09 13.07 16.11
C SER A 48 -0.54 11.84 15.47
N LEU A 49 -0.23 10.63 15.95
CA LEU A 49 -0.70 9.37 15.36
C LEU A 49 -2.23 9.27 15.38
N HIS A 50 -2.89 9.88 16.36
CA HIS A 50 -4.36 9.89 16.46
C HIS A 50 -5.05 10.55 15.26
N LEU A 51 -4.37 11.44 14.51
CA LEU A 51 -4.92 12.10 13.32
C LEU A 51 -5.09 11.16 12.13
N PHE A 52 -4.37 10.03 12.10
CA PHE A 52 -4.52 9.00 11.06
C PHE A 52 -5.74 8.10 11.28
N TYR A 53 -6.36 8.20 12.45
CA TYR A 53 -7.51 7.40 12.84
C TYR A 53 -8.77 8.27 12.88
N LYS A 54 -9.91 7.65 12.58
CA LYS A 54 -11.22 8.29 12.75
C LYS A 54 -11.65 8.18 14.22
N SER A 55 -12.58 9.02 14.66
CA SER A 55 -13.05 9.06 16.05
C SER A 55 -13.75 7.78 16.54
N ASP A 56 -14.13 6.89 15.61
CA ASP A 56 -14.72 5.56 15.85
C ASP A 56 -13.69 4.42 15.79
N SER A 57 -12.45 4.72 15.40
CA SER A 57 -11.38 3.74 15.29
C SER A 57 -10.97 3.23 16.67
N GLN A 58 -10.69 1.92 16.75
CA GLN A 58 -10.22 1.29 17.97
C GLN A 58 -8.75 0.89 17.80
N LEU A 59 -7.96 1.14 18.85
CA LEU A 59 -6.58 0.67 18.94
C LEU A 59 -6.54 -0.56 19.84
N THR A 60 -6.06 -1.66 19.28
CA THR A 60 -5.83 -2.91 19.99
C THR A 60 -4.32 -3.13 20.04
N PHE A 61 -3.73 -3.09 21.23
CA PHE A 61 -2.33 -3.43 21.46
C PHE A 61 -2.28 -4.54 22.52
N GLY A 62 -1.37 -5.50 22.36
CA GLY A 62 -1.22 -6.62 23.28
C GLY A 62 0.12 -7.31 23.11
N ASP A 63 0.54 -8.01 24.15
CA ASP A 63 1.65 -8.96 24.11
C ASP A 63 1.15 -10.30 23.54
N GLU A 64 2.05 -11.20 23.10
CA GLU A 64 1.69 -12.48 22.44
C GLU A 64 0.73 -13.37 23.25
N SER A 65 0.57 -13.07 24.55
CA SER A 65 -0.26 -13.81 25.50
C SER A 65 -1.52 -13.08 26.00
N ASP A 66 -1.75 -11.81 25.62
CA ASP A 66 -2.89 -11.05 26.11
C ASP A 66 -4.11 -11.16 25.20
N GLN A 67 -5.25 -11.57 25.76
CA GLN A 67 -6.51 -11.61 25.02
C GLN A 67 -7.08 -10.18 24.96
N VAL A 68 -6.58 -9.38 24.02
CA VAL A 68 -7.03 -7.99 23.87
C VAL A 68 -8.45 -7.97 23.34
N ARG A 69 -9.41 -7.69 24.21
CA ARG A 69 -10.81 -7.49 23.83
C ARG A 69 -10.98 -6.05 23.35
N PRO A 70 -11.30 -5.80 22.07
CA PRO A 70 -11.62 -4.46 21.61
C PRO A 70 -12.82 -3.95 22.40
N ARG A 71 -12.66 -2.80 23.06
CA ARG A 71 -13.79 -2.16 23.77
C ARG A 71 -14.70 -1.52 22.73
N HIS A 72 -15.68 -2.30 22.28
CA HIS A 72 -16.76 -1.79 21.45
C HIS A 72 -17.60 -0.78 22.23
N ARG A 73 -17.66 0.45 21.72
CA ARG A 73 -18.63 1.45 22.15
C ARG A 73 -20.02 0.96 21.67
N PRO A 74 -20.98 0.69 22.57
CA PRO A 74 -22.36 0.45 22.14
C PRO A 74 -22.90 1.74 21.51
N GLN A 75 -23.54 1.62 20.35
CA GLN A 75 -24.27 2.70 19.68
C GLN A 75 -25.56 3.02 20.43
#